data_AF-G0N8U1-F1
#
_entry.id   AF-G0N8U1-F1
#
_cell.length_a   1.000
_cell.length_b   1.000
_cell.length_c   1.000
_cell.angle_alpha   90.00
_cell.angle_beta   90.00
_cell.angle_gamma   90.00
#
_symmetry.space_group_name_H-M   'P 1'
#
loop_
_entity.id
_entity.type
_entity.pdbx_description
1 polymer ?
#
loop_
_entity_poly.entity_id
_entity_poly.type
_entity_poly.pdbx_seq_one_letter_code
_entity_poly.pdbx_strand_id
1 'polypeptide(L)'
;MQTSTIIFVCNIALAVASITGLCLTSSVFDFIVVSKLYYTVPDHKVLISPYMAFWLFPSSSLSLLLSFLSLIFLSSGPRIVKFAVEHQLILSFFHGFFLCVATVLSSYVGLLCAQNANDISGYAAFATPAQFQLASAWYYSRLRALMVFSIVQSFLNGVIVSVLYMGLNCKYRTFVELSEKPTHPDLVERTTYFA
;
A
#
# COMPACT_ATOMS: atom_id res chain seq x y z
N MET A 1 -5.49 -17.94 16.77
CA MET A 1 -5.06 -16.67 17.39
C MET A 1 -3.98 -15.96 16.57
N GLN A 2 -2.86 -16.62 16.21
CA GLN A 2 -1.72 -15.96 15.53
C GLN A 2 -2.05 -15.30 14.18
N THR A 3 -2.88 -15.92 13.34
CA THR A 3 -3.29 -15.37 12.03
C THR A 3 -4.01 -14.02 12.13
N SER A 4 -4.91 -13.87 13.10
CA SER A 4 -5.66 -12.62 13.31
C SER A 4 -4.74 -11.48 13.76
N THR A 5 -3.77 -11.76 14.64
CA THR A 5 -2.79 -10.77 15.09
C THR A 5 -1.85 -10.32 13.98
N ILE A 6 -1.38 -11.25 13.13
CA ILE A 6 -0.51 -10.91 11.98
C ILE A 6 -1.25 -9.97 11.03
N ILE A 7 -2.49 -10.30 10.65
CA ILE A 7 -3.30 -9.47 9.75
C ILE A 7 -3.57 -8.09 10.35
N PHE A 8 -3.86 -8.02 11.65
CA PHE A 8 -4.06 -6.74 12.34
C PHE A 8 -2.81 -5.86 12.29
N VAL A 9 -1.64 -6.42 12.63
CA VAL A 9 -0.36 -5.69 12.60
C VAL A 9 0.00 -5.27 11.18
N CYS A 10 -0.20 -6.14 10.19
CA CYS A 10 0.03 -5.81 8.78
C CYS A 10 -0.87 -4.67 8.32
N ASN A 11 -2.16 -4.64 8.70
CA ASN A 11 -3.06 -3.56 8.33
C ASN A 11 -2.67 -2.22 8.98
N ILE A 12 -2.25 -2.22 10.25
CA ILE A 12 -1.73 -0.99 10.90
C ILE A 12 -0.48 -0.49 10.19
N ALA A 13 0.49 -1.37 9.96
CA ALA A 13 1.74 -1.01 9.28
C ALA A 13 1.46 -0.50 7.86
N LEU A 14 0.52 -1.12 7.16
CA LEU A 14 0.11 -0.73 5.81
C LEU A 14 -0.53 0.66 5.82
N ALA A 15 -1.43 0.94 6.76
CA ALA A 15 -2.04 2.26 6.90
C ALA A 15 -0.98 3.36 7.14
N VAL A 16 -0.04 3.13 8.06
CA VAL A 16 1.07 4.06 8.33
C VAL A 16 1.96 4.26 7.10
N ALA A 17 2.33 3.17 6.42
CA ALA A 17 3.14 3.22 5.20
C ALA A 17 2.42 3.95 4.06
N SER A 18 1.10 3.79 3.94
CA SER A 18 0.27 4.47 2.95
C SER A 18 0.09 5.95 3.23
N ILE A 19 -0.15 6.34 4.48
CA ILE A 19 -0.19 7.76 4.89
C ILE A 19 1.17 8.41 4.59
N THR A 20 2.27 7.77 5.00
CA THR A 20 3.62 8.28 4.74
C THR A 20 3.89 8.40 3.24
N GLY A 21 3.50 7.40 2.45
CA GLY A 21 3.60 7.42 0.99
C GLY A 21 2.83 8.57 0.35
N LEU A 22 1.61 8.85 0.82
CA LEU A 22 0.81 10.01 0.37
C LEU A 22 1.50 11.33 0.72
N CYS A 23 2.00 11.49 1.95
CA CYS A 23 2.72 12.70 2.35
C CYS A 23 3.98 12.94 1.50
N LEU A 24 4.76 11.88 1.23
CA LEU A 24 5.94 11.96 0.37
C LEU A 24 5.56 12.30 -1.08
N THR A 25 4.48 11.71 -1.58
CA THR A 25 3.94 12.00 -2.92
C THR A 25 3.54 13.47 -3.02
N SER A 26 2.74 13.97 -2.06
CA SER A 26 2.36 15.38 -1.99
C SER A 26 3.59 16.29 -1.91
N SER A 27 4.60 15.94 -1.12
CA SER A 27 5.84 16.72 -1.03
C SER A 27 6.57 16.81 -2.37
N VAL A 28 6.63 15.72 -3.15
CA VAL A 28 7.23 15.74 -4.50
C VAL A 28 6.46 16.68 -5.43
N PHE A 29 5.13 16.60 -5.46
CA PHE A 29 4.35 17.43 -6.37
C PHE A 29 4.30 18.90 -5.95
N ASP A 30 4.30 19.20 -4.66
CA ASP A 30 4.45 20.56 -4.15
C ASP A 30 5.83 21.13 -4.53
N PHE A 31 6.89 20.34 -4.39
CA PHE A 31 8.24 20.75 -4.80
C PHE A 31 8.34 21.07 -6.30
N ILE A 32 7.68 20.30 -7.17
CA ILE A 32 7.61 20.60 -8.62
C ILE A 32 6.99 21.97 -8.84
N VAL A 33 5.88 22.26 -8.18
CA VAL A 33 5.14 23.52 -8.33
C VAL A 33 5.97 24.70 -7.85
N VAL A 34 6.62 24.56 -6.69
CA VAL A 34 7.40 25.64 -6.06
C VAL A 34 8.73 25.89 -6.78
N SER A 35 9.45 24.81 -7.15
CA SER A 35 10.83 24.91 -7.65
C SER A 35 10.94 24.89 -9.17
N LYS A 36 9.83 24.69 -9.89
CA LYS A 36 9.73 24.71 -11.37
C LYS A 36 10.75 23.81 -12.10
N LEU A 37 11.12 22.68 -11.50
CA LEU A 37 12.09 21.72 -12.05
C LEU A 37 11.43 20.75 -13.02
N TYR A 38 11.09 21.23 -14.21
CA TYR A 38 10.44 20.41 -15.23
C TYR A 38 11.43 19.77 -16.20
N TYR A 39 12.54 20.44 -16.49
CA TYR A 39 13.47 20.03 -17.55
C TYR A 39 14.93 20.24 -17.14
N THR A 40 15.82 19.41 -17.68
CA THR A 40 17.27 19.65 -17.70
C THR A 40 17.63 20.73 -18.71
N VAL A 41 18.72 21.45 -18.49
CA VAL A 41 19.32 22.37 -19.47
C VAL A 41 20.75 21.91 -19.72
N PRO A 42 21.22 21.78 -20.97
CA PRO A 42 20.59 22.20 -22.23
C PRO A 42 19.66 21.15 -22.88
N ASP A 43 19.67 19.90 -22.42
CA ASP A 43 19.05 18.78 -23.16
C ASP A 43 17.51 18.77 -23.14
N HIS A 44 16.87 19.66 -22.36
CA HIS A 44 15.42 19.76 -22.20
C HIS A 44 14.73 18.42 -21.89
N LYS A 45 15.45 17.46 -21.30
CA LYS A 45 14.88 16.17 -20.87
C LYS A 45 13.96 16.43 -19.69
N VAL A 46 12.72 15.93 -19.77
CA VAL A 46 11.76 15.96 -18.65
C VAL A 46 12.39 15.27 -17.45
N LEU A 47 12.62 16.03 -16.38
CA LEU A 47 13.24 15.51 -15.16
C LEU A 47 12.18 14.98 -14.18
N ILE A 48 11.01 15.62 -14.17
CA ILE A 48 9.89 15.23 -13.31
C ILE A 48 8.62 15.19 -14.14
N SER A 49 8.12 13.99 -14.39
CA SER A 49 6.89 13.83 -15.16
C SER A 49 5.67 14.04 -14.26
N PRO A 50 4.80 15.04 -14.52
CA PRO A 50 3.59 15.25 -13.73
C PRO A 50 2.62 14.05 -13.84
N TYR A 51 2.73 13.26 -14.91
CA TYR A 51 1.93 12.05 -15.10
C TYR A 51 2.22 10.97 -14.05
N MET A 52 3.35 11.04 -13.34
CA MET A 52 3.63 10.14 -12.22
C MET A 52 2.60 10.28 -11.08
N ALA A 53 1.93 11.43 -10.97
CA ALA A 53 0.89 11.67 -9.96
C ALA A 53 -0.26 10.67 -10.08
N PHE A 54 -0.65 10.35 -11.32
CA PHE A 54 -1.74 9.41 -11.61
C PHE A 54 -1.42 7.97 -11.22
N TRP A 55 -0.15 7.66 -10.92
CA TRP A 55 0.26 6.34 -10.42
C TRP A 55 0.52 6.37 -8.92
N LEU A 56 1.25 7.39 -8.44
CA LEU A 56 1.67 7.52 -7.05
C LEU A 56 0.49 7.69 -6.08
N PHE A 57 -0.44 8.61 -6.38
CA PHE A 57 -1.57 8.87 -5.49
C PHE A 57 -2.52 7.67 -5.40
N PRO A 58 -2.99 7.07 -6.51
CA PRO A 58 -3.90 5.92 -6.41
C PRO A 58 -3.28 4.71 -5.73
N SER A 59 -1.97 4.46 -5.91
CA SER A 59 -1.26 3.34 -5.28
C SER A 59 -1.35 3.39 -3.75
N SER A 60 -0.94 4.51 -3.16
CA SER A 60 -0.97 4.66 -1.69
C SER A 60 -2.39 4.83 -1.16
N SER A 61 -3.28 5.51 -1.90
CA SER A 61 -4.70 5.68 -1.51
C SER A 61 -5.47 4.37 -1.47
N LEU A 62 -5.26 3.47 -2.44
CA LEU A 62 -5.94 2.18 -2.47
C LEU A 62 -5.51 1.30 -1.29
N SER A 63 -4.20 1.22 -1.03
CA SER A 63 -3.66 0.50 0.13
C SER A 63 -4.15 1.08 1.46
N LEU A 64 -4.24 2.41 1.57
CA LEU A 64 -4.83 3.08 2.74
C LEU A 64 -6.30 2.71 2.91
N LEU A 65 -7.09 2.79 1.84
CA LEU A 65 -8.52 2.50 1.89
C LEU A 65 -8.77 1.05 2.35
N LEU A 66 -8.07 0.08 1.77
CA LEU A 66 -8.22 -1.34 2.11
C LEU A 66 -7.82 -1.63 3.56
N SER A 67 -6.68 -1.11 4.00
CA SER A 67 -6.23 -1.28 5.39
C SER A 67 -7.14 -0.59 6.40
N PHE A 68 -7.61 0.62 6.08
CA PHE A 68 -8.51 1.38 6.95
C PHE A 68 -9.89 0.72 7.06
N LEU A 69 -10.46 0.26 5.95
CA LEU A 69 -11.72 -0.51 5.96
C LEU A 69 -11.58 -1.80 6.78
N SER A 70 -10.45 -2.51 6.64
CA SER A 70 -10.17 -3.71 7.43
C SER A 70 -10.08 -3.43 8.93
N LEU A 71 -9.49 -2.30 9.33
CA LEU A 71 -9.38 -1.90 10.74
C LEU A 71 -10.73 -1.43 11.30
N ILE A 72 -11.51 -0.65 10.56
CA ILE A 72 -12.86 -0.21 10.98
C ILE A 72 -13.81 -1.40 11.12
N PHE A 73 -13.66 -2.42 10.29
CA PHE A 73 -14.47 -3.63 10.37
C PHE A 73 -14.41 -4.28 11.76
N LEU A 74 -13.25 -4.22 12.43
CA LEU A 74 -13.07 -4.76 13.78
C LEU A 74 -13.91 -4.04 14.85
N SER A 75 -14.24 -2.76 14.64
CA SER A 75 -15.08 -1.96 15.53
C SER A 75 -16.51 -1.80 15.02
N SER A 76 -16.93 -2.58 14.02
CA SER A 76 -18.23 -2.40 13.36
C SER A 76 -19.39 -2.93 14.20
N GLY A 77 -20.53 -2.23 14.12
CA GLY A 77 -21.75 -2.63 14.82
C GLY A 77 -22.38 -3.92 14.26
N PRO A 78 -23.31 -4.55 15.00
CA PRO A 78 -23.85 -5.87 14.67
C PRO A 78 -24.59 -5.93 13.33
N ARG A 79 -25.14 -4.82 12.84
CA ARG A 79 -25.79 -4.76 11.51
C ARG A 79 -24.79 -4.94 10.37
N ILE A 80 -23.62 -4.32 10.47
CA ILE A 80 -22.55 -4.40 9.45
C ILE A 80 -21.95 -5.80 9.46
N VAL A 81 -21.72 -6.36 10.66
CA VAL A 81 -21.24 -7.74 10.80
C VAL A 81 -22.23 -8.73 10.18
N LYS A 82 -23.54 -8.59 10.46
CA LYS A 82 -24.57 -9.43 9.87
C LYS A 82 -24.56 -9.36 8.33
N PHE A 83 -24.53 -8.15 7.77
CA PHE A 83 -24.41 -7.96 6.32
C PHE A 83 -23.16 -8.64 5.74
N ALA A 84 -22.02 -8.49 6.42
CA ALA A 84 -20.76 -9.06 5.97
C ALA A 84 -20.75 -10.58 5.99
N VAL A 85 -21.43 -11.20 6.96
CA VAL A 85 -21.60 -12.65 7.03
C VAL A 85 -22.52 -13.14 5.90
N GLU A 86 -23.64 -12.45 5.66
CA GLU A 86 -24.59 -12.79 4.59
C GLU A 86 -23.95 -12.69 3.19
N HIS A 87 -23.04 -11.74 2.98
CA HIS A 87 -22.40 -11.48 1.68
C HIS A 87 -20.89 -11.83 1.67
N GLN A 88 -20.47 -12.76 2.54
CA GLN A 88 -19.06 -13.04 2.81
C GLN A 88 -18.23 -13.41 1.57
N LEU A 89 -18.81 -14.17 0.63
CA LEU A 89 -18.10 -14.62 -0.58
C LEU A 89 -17.79 -13.43 -1.50
N ILE A 90 -18.79 -12.56 -1.70
CA ILE A 90 -18.68 -11.38 -2.56
C ILE A 90 -17.66 -10.41 -1.96
N LEU A 91 -17.78 -10.13 -0.65
CA LEU A 91 -16.85 -9.24 0.05
C LEU A 91 -15.41 -9.79 0.06
N SER A 92 -15.25 -11.10 0.27
CA SER A 92 -13.94 -11.76 0.20
C SER A 92 -13.31 -11.64 -1.18
N PHE A 93 -14.11 -11.90 -2.23
CA PHE A 93 -13.65 -11.81 -3.61
C PHE A 93 -13.19 -10.38 -3.94
N PHE A 94 -14.00 -9.37 -3.65
CA PHE A 94 -13.63 -7.98 -3.92
C PHE A 94 -12.42 -7.54 -3.09
N HIS A 95 -12.39 -7.85 -1.81
CA HIS A 95 -11.25 -7.50 -0.95
C HIS A 95 -9.95 -8.15 -1.43
N GLY A 96 -9.96 -9.44 -1.74
CA GLY A 96 -8.82 -10.15 -2.31
C GLY A 96 -8.39 -9.59 -3.67
N PHE A 97 -9.35 -9.33 -4.57
CA PHE A 97 -9.08 -8.72 -5.87
C PHE A 97 -8.40 -7.35 -5.74
N PHE A 98 -8.96 -6.46 -4.92
CA PHE A 98 -8.41 -5.12 -4.72
C PHE A 98 -7.05 -5.14 -4.02
N LEU A 99 -6.81 -6.08 -3.09
CA LEU A 99 -5.48 -6.27 -2.50
C LEU A 99 -4.45 -6.74 -3.53
N CYS A 100 -4.82 -7.64 -4.45
CA CYS A 100 -3.95 -8.03 -5.57
C CYS A 100 -3.63 -6.84 -6.47
N VAL A 101 -4.63 -6.03 -6.82
CA VAL A 101 -4.44 -4.79 -7.59
C VAL A 101 -3.51 -3.83 -6.84
N ALA A 102 -3.73 -3.63 -5.54
CA ALA A 102 -2.89 -2.78 -4.70
C ALA A 102 -1.44 -3.28 -4.63
N THR A 103 -1.23 -4.60 -4.55
CA THR A 103 0.08 -5.24 -4.58
C THR A 103 0.81 -4.93 -5.88
N VAL A 104 0.19 -5.22 -7.02
CA VAL A 104 0.77 -5.00 -8.36
C VAL A 104 1.07 -3.52 -8.58
N LEU A 105 0.11 -2.65 -8.25
CA LEU A 105 0.24 -1.22 -8.42
C LEU A 105 1.37 -0.64 -7.55
N SER A 106 1.49 -1.09 -6.29
CA SER A 106 2.57 -0.66 -5.39
C SER A 106 3.94 -1.16 -5.88
N SER A 107 4.04 -2.39 -6.39
CA SER A 107 5.27 -2.89 -7.02
C SER A 107 5.65 -2.06 -8.26
N TYR A 108 4.68 -1.76 -9.12
CA TYR A 108 4.90 -0.96 -10.33
C TYR A 108 5.39 0.45 -9.98
N VAL A 109 4.76 1.11 -9.00
CA VAL A 109 5.20 2.42 -8.51
C VAL A 109 6.61 2.35 -7.91
N GLY A 110 6.94 1.29 -7.18
CA GLY A 110 8.30 1.05 -6.70
C GLY A 110 9.33 1.03 -7.83
N LEU A 111 9.04 0.30 -8.92
CA LEU A 111 9.89 0.26 -10.11
C LEU A 111 9.98 1.62 -10.80
N LEU A 112 8.85 2.32 -10.95
CA LEU A 112 8.80 3.65 -11.54
C LEU A 112 9.68 4.63 -10.75
N CYS A 113 9.60 4.62 -9.42
CA CYS A 113 10.45 5.46 -8.57
C CYS A 113 11.92 5.09 -8.68
N ALA A 114 12.26 3.80 -8.78
CA ALA A 114 13.64 3.34 -8.95
C ALA A 114 14.25 3.82 -10.28
N GLN A 115 13.51 3.69 -11.38
CA GLN A 115 13.94 4.14 -12.71
C GLN A 115 14.17 5.65 -12.73
N ASN A 116 13.22 6.43 -12.24
CA ASN A 116 13.36 7.89 -12.17
C ASN A 116 14.50 8.32 -11.23
N ALA A 117 14.73 7.60 -10.13
CA ALA A 117 15.85 7.90 -9.24
C ALA A 117 17.20 7.66 -9.93
N ASN A 118 17.32 6.58 -10.71
CA ASN A 118 18.54 6.29 -11.47
C ASN A 118 18.81 7.37 -12.53
N ASP A 119 17.77 7.81 -13.25
CA ASP A 119 17.86 8.88 -14.24
C ASP A 119 18.36 10.22 -13.67
N ILE A 120 18.12 10.46 -12.39
CA ILE A 120 18.41 11.75 -11.72
C ILE A 120 19.68 11.68 -10.85
N SER A 121 20.17 10.46 -10.59
CA SER A 121 21.34 10.22 -9.74
C SER A 121 22.58 11.01 -10.18
N GLY A 122 22.84 11.11 -11.48
CA GLY A 122 23.94 11.90 -12.04
C GLY A 122 23.81 13.39 -11.72
N TYR A 123 22.61 13.94 -11.84
CA TYR A 123 22.35 15.35 -11.53
C TYR A 123 22.43 15.64 -10.03
N ALA A 124 21.98 14.69 -9.20
CA ALA A 124 22.10 14.79 -7.74
C ALA A 124 23.57 14.81 -7.26
N ALA A 125 24.46 14.11 -7.96
CA ALA A 125 25.85 13.99 -7.55
C ALA A 125 26.77 15.07 -8.12
N PHE A 126 26.59 15.49 -9.38
CA PHE A 126 27.60 16.28 -10.10
C PHE A 126 27.04 17.45 -10.92
N ALA A 127 25.77 17.84 -10.75
CA ALA A 127 25.23 18.92 -11.59
C ALA A 127 25.77 20.30 -11.23
N THR A 128 25.84 21.16 -12.25
CA THR A 128 26.05 22.60 -12.11
C THR A 128 24.88 23.33 -12.75
N PRO A 129 24.34 24.41 -12.15
CA PRO A 129 24.78 25.09 -10.92
C PRO A 129 24.40 24.34 -9.63
N ALA A 130 25.06 24.67 -8.51
CA ALA A 130 24.85 24.02 -7.21
C ALA A 130 23.38 24.03 -6.73
N GLN A 131 22.61 25.06 -7.07
CA GLN A 131 21.17 25.11 -6.76
C GLN A 131 20.40 23.97 -7.44
N PHE A 132 20.72 23.68 -8.71
CA PHE A 132 20.10 22.59 -9.46
C PHE A 132 20.55 21.21 -8.93
N GLN A 133 21.81 21.09 -8.50
CA GLN A 133 22.30 19.89 -7.83
C GLN A 133 21.55 19.60 -6.53
N LEU A 134 21.40 20.60 -5.66
CA LEU A 134 20.69 20.46 -4.38
C LEU A 134 19.23 20.06 -4.58
N ALA A 135 18.57 20.70 -5.54
CA ALA A 135 17.22 20.36 -5.94
C ALA A 135 17.09 18.93 -6.47
N SER A 136 18.02 18.50 -7.33
CA SER A 136 18.07 17.15 -7.88
C SER A 136 18.34 16.11 -6.79
N ALA A 137 19.23 16.41 -5.85
CA ALA A 137 19.53 15.56 -4.70
C ALA A 137 18.34 15.41 -3.74
N TRP A 138 17.59 16.51 -3.51
CA TRP A 138 16.36 16.48 -2.74
C TRP A 138 15.32 15.57 -3.40
N TYR A 139 15.09 15.73 -4.71
CA TYR A 139 14.13 14.91 -5.43
C TYR A 139 14.55 13.44 -5.51
N TYR A 140 15.83 13.17 -5.76
CA TYR A 140 16.42 11.82 -5.73
C TYR A 140 16.15 11.10 -4.40
N SER A 141 16.38 11.79 -3.28
CA SER A 141 16.13 11.23 -1.94
C SER A 141 14.65 10.87 -1.74
N ARG A 142 13.73 11.72 -2.22
CA ARG A 142 12.29 11.47 -2.13
C ARG A 142 11.83 10.31 -3.00
N LEU A 143 12.36 10.18 -4.22
CA LEU A 143 12.07 9.04 -5.08
C LEU A 143 12.52 7.72 -4.45
N ARG A 144 13.70 7.70 -3.81
CA ARG A 144 14.17 6.52 -3.09
C ARG A 144 13.33 6.19 -1.87
N ALA A 145 12.89 7.21 -1.12
CA ALA A 145 11.98 7.00 -0.01
C ALA A 145 10.64 6.41 -0.50
N LEU A 146 10.04 6.99 -1.55
CA LEU A 146 8.83 6.48 -2.17
C LEU A 146 8.98 5.03 -2.65
N MET A 147 10.09 4.70 -3.31
CA MET A 147 10.41 3.32 -3.71
C MET A 147 10.38 2.36 -2.52
N VAL A 148 11.03 2.70 -1.41
CA VAL A 148 11.05 1.85 -0.20
C VAL A 148 9.64 1.68 0.36
N PHE A 149 8.87 2.76 0.51
CA PHE A 149 7.50 2.68 1.01
C PHE A 149 6.58 1.88 0.08
N SER A 150 6.73 2.01 -1.24
CA SER A 150 5.97 1.24 -2.22
C SER A 150 6.29 -0.26 -2.17
N ILE A 151 7.57 -0.63 -1.95
CA ILE A 151 7.97 -2.03 -1.73
C ILE A 151 7.34 -2.57 -0.44
N VAL A 152 7.37 -1.79 0.65
CA VAL A 152 6.74 -2.18 1.92
C VAL A 152 5.23 -2.35 1.76
N GLN A 153 4.54 -1.42 1.07
CA GLN A 153 3.11 -1.54 0.78
C GLN A 153 2.79 -2.79 -0.04
N SER A 154 3.57 -3.06 -1.09
CA SER A 154 3.41 -4.27 -1.90
C SER A 154 3.59 -5.54 -1.08
N PHE A 155 4.66 -5.60 -0.27
CA PHE A 155 4.93 -6.73 0.60
C PHE A 155 3.79 -6.96 1.61
N LEU A 156 3.33 -5.92 2.29
CA LEU A 156 2.26 -6.03 3.28
C LEU A 156 0.92 -6.45 2.64
N ASN A 157 0.54 -5.88 1.49
CA ASN A 157 -0.63 -6.33 0.74
C ASN A 157 -0.50 -7.82 0.35
N GLY A 158 0.68 -8.22 -0.16
CA GLY A 158 0.97 -9.61 -0.53
C GLY A 158 0.88 -10.58 0.64
N VAL A 159 1.38 -10.20 1.82
CA VAL A 159 1.24 -11.00 3.06
C VAL A 159 -0.23 -11.16 3.43
N ILE A 160 -1.02 -10.08 3.40
CA ILE A 160 -2.45 -10.12 3.72
C ILE A 160 -3.18 -11.07 2.74
N VAL A 161 -2.92 -10.97 1.44
CA VAL A 161 -3.50 -11.87 0.43
C VAL A 161 -3.10 -13.32 0.67
N SER A 162 -1.82 -13.57 0.91
CA SER A 162 -1.28 -14.93 1.06
C SER A 162 -1.84 -15.63 2.30
N VAL A 163 -1.97 -14.88 3.40
CA VAL A 163 -2.47 -15.40 4.67
C VAL A 163 -3.99 -15.56 4.69
N LEU A 164 -4.76 -14.61 4.12
CA LEU A 164 -6.22 -14.66 4.15
C LEU A 164 -6.83 -15.52 3.03
N TYR A 165 -6.27 -15.49 1.82
CA TYR A 165 -6.93 -16.04 0.63
C TYR A 165 -6.18 -17.23 0.00
N MET A 166 -4.85 -17.25 0.08
CA MET A 166 -4.06 -18.36 -0.49
C MET A 166 -3.74 -19.46 0.53
N GLY A 167 -4.20 -19.32 1.78
CA GLY A 167 -4.31 -20.46 2.68
C GLY A 167 -3.02 -20.92 3.35
N LEU A 168 -2.01 -20.06 3.49
CA LEU A 168 -0.80 -20.39 4.29
C LEU A 168 -1.12 -20.76 5.76
N ASN A 169 -2.34 -20.50 6.24
CA ASN A 169 -2.85 -20.93 7.54
C ASN A 169 -4.29 -21.51 7.47
N CYS A 170 -4.67 -22.23 6.40
CA CYS A 170 -6.02 -22.80 6.20
C CYS A 170 -6.54 -23.68 7.37
N LYS A 171 -7.13 -23.04 8.38
CA LYS A 171 -8.43 -23.44 8.92
C LYS A 171 -9.39 -22.36 8.46
N TYR A 172 -10.33 -22.72 7.58
CA TYR A 172 -11.41 -21.85 7.13
C TYR A 172 -12.15 -21.31 8.35
N ARG A 173 -11.75 -20.12 8.82
CA ARG A 173 -12.51 -19.36 9.80
C ARG A 173 -13.32 -18.32 9.06
N THR A 174 -14.63 -18.40 9.20
CA THR A 174 -15.55 -17.41 8.62
C THR A 174 -15.35 -16.05 9.31
N PHE A 175 -15.80 -14.95 8.70
CA PHE A 175 -15.73 -13.60 9.32
C PHE A 175 -16.40 -13.54 10.71
N VAL A 176 -17.33 -14.46 10.98
CA VAL A 176 -17.97 -14.69 12.29
C VAL A 176 -16.92 -14.99 13.37
N GLU A 177 -15.97 -15.88 13.10
CA GLU A 177 -14.95 -16.31 14.08
C GLU A 177 -13.78 -15.32 14.24
N LEU A 178 -13.70 -14.29 13.40
CA LEU A 178 -12.77 -13.16 13.55
C LEU A 178 -13.35 -12.03 14.39
N SER A 179 -14.69 -11.91 14.45
CA SER A 179 -15.40 -10.90 15.22
C SER A 179 -15.59 -11.32 16.69
N GLU A 180 -15.65 -12.63 16.97
CA GLU A 180 -15.81 -13.14 18.34
C GLU A 180 -14.48 -13.17 19.09
N LYS A 181 -14.44 -12.50 20.25
CA LYS A 181 -13.36 -12.63 21.23
C LYS A 181 -13.24 -14.11 21.62
N PRO A 182 -12.04 -14.72 21.60
CA PRO A 182 -11.90 -16.16 21.76
C PRO A 182 -12.34 -16.56 23.17
N THR A 183 -13.49 -17.22 23.27
CA THR A 183 -14.06 -17.66 24.55
C THR A 183 -13.54 -19.01 25.01
N HIS A 184 -12.97 -19.85 24.13
CA HIS A 184 -12.42 -21.17 24.53
C HIS A 184 -11.16 -21.57 23.72
N PRO A 185 -10.14 -22.18 24.37
CA PRO A 185 -8.89 -22.56 23.68
C PRO A 185 -8.98 -23.84 22.84
N ASP A 186 -9.98 -24.70 23.08
CA ASP A 186 -10.01 -26.03 22.49
C ASP A 186 -11.38 -26.30 21.89
N LEU A 187 -11.47 -26.42 20.56
CA LEU A 187 -12.50 -27.18 19.85
C LEU A 187 -12.13 -27.20 18.36
N VAL A 188 -11.23 -28.12 18.03
CA VAL A 188 -11.16 -28.70 16.69
C VAL A 188 -12.27 -29.74 16.64
N GLU A 189 -13.45 -29.37 16.13
CA GLU A 189 -14.43 -30.28 15.46
C GLU A 189 -15.76 -29.56 15.25
N ARG A 190 -15.92 -28.97 14.06
CA ARG A 190 -17.14 -29.00 13.25
C ARG A 190 -16.88 -28.34 11.91
N THR A 191 -16.23 -29.10 11.04
CA THR A 191 -16.41 -28.97 9.60
C THR A 191 -17.83 -29.39 9.26
N THR A 192 -18.73 -28.43 9.06
CA THR A 192 -20.00 -28.47 8.29
C THR A 192 -20.72 -27.16 8.70
N TYR A 193 -21.18 -26.31 7.79
CA TYR A 193 -22.27 -26.59 6.86
C TYR A 193 -22.02 -25.93 5.49
N PHE A 194 -21.92 -26.76 4.45
CA PHE A 194 -22.41 -26.42 3.12
C PHE A 194 -23.83 -26.98 3.05
N ALA A 195 -24.81 -26.10 2.96
CA ALA A 195 -26.07 -26.30 2.28
C ALA A 195 -26.33 -25.01 1.49
#